data_AF-A0A7V0P693-F1
#
_entry.id   AF-A0A7V0P693-F1
#
_cell.length_a   1.000
_cell.length_b   1.000
_cell.length_c   1.000
_cell.angle_alpha   90.00
_cell.angle_beta   90.00
_cell.angle_gamma   90.00
#
_symmetry.space_group_name_H-M   'P 1'
#
loop_
_entity.id
_entity.type
_entity.pdbx_description
1 polymer ?
#
loop_
_entity_poly.entity_id
_entity_poly.type
_entity_poly.pdbx_seq_one_letter_code
_entity_poly.pdbx_strand_id
1 'polypeptide(L)'
;MKGKWSVVVLVGALVLGIAGGLLGGKLGAGKKGELESLSGDLAALEKRVSTLEERISGVDLGKLLAELSQLRNAVSSLQEEVKGLRETGATGGKAPVQTGGTAAGIRLASVDLEALLSDVLLPSTQAAKMKQEEMDDLRSHYQEGKIDEETYKRELLKLEVELLDIKLRRQLDLIHRMISSEEFSDIRGDLSQLEDKISPLEDEVQSLMEQAKQGVKEEKLQDFLGKYQELYTIFHQLEQLLSQTILAKFAQIAAQIAKERGYAVLIRVQDALYVDPSQVDDLTPAVKERLKELF
;
A
#
# COMPACT_ATOMS: atom_id res chain seq x y z
N MET A 1 -50.63 -9.10 -21.11
CA MET A 1 -50.16 -7.70 -21.26
C MET A 1 -49.71 -7.19 -19.90
N LYS A 2 -48.66 -6.37 -19.87
CA LYS A 2 -47.99 -5.74 -18.71
C LYS A 2 -46.83 -6.55 -18.13
N GLY A 3 -45.64 -6.10 -18.52
CA GLY A 3 -44.34 -6.54 -18.06
C GLY A 3 -44.08 -6.17 -16.60
N LYS A 4 -43.22 -6.96 -15.97
CA LYS A 4 -42.73 -6.78 -14.61
C LYS A 4 -41.23 -6.61 -14.64
N TRP A 5 -40.84 -5.46 -14.11
CA TRP A 5 -39.57 -5.11 -13.50
C TRP A 5 -38.94 -6.19 -12.60
N SER A 6 -37.62 -6.04 -12.42
CA SER A 6 -36.81 -6.37 -11.22
C SER A 6 -36.38 -7.83 -11.03
N VAL A 7 -35.12 -8.21 -10.74
CA VAL A 7 -33.87 -7.54 -10.33
C VAL A 7 -32.72 -8.52 -10.65
N VAL A 8 -31.58 -8.05 -11.18
CA VAL A 8 -30.31 -8.80 -11.22
C VAL A 8 -29.26 -7.99 -10.46
N VAL A 9 -28.90 -8.47 -9.28
CA VAL A 9 -27.80 -7.99 -8.44
C VAL A 9 -26.79 -9.13 -8.38
N LEU A 10 -25.65 -9.01 -9.08
CA LEU A 10 -24.45 -9.81 -8.81
C LEU A 10 -23.22 -9.35 -9.62
N VAL A 11 -22.77 -8.11 -9.42
CA VAL A 11 -21.39 -7.70 -9.79
C VAL A 11 -20.73 -6.79 -8.74
N GLY A 12 -21.46 -6.30 -7.73
CA GLY A 12 -20.91 -5.40 -6.70
C GLY A 12 -20.09 -6.04 -5.57
N ALA A 13 -19.89 -7.36 -5.56
CA ALA A 13 -19.37 -8.06 -4.38
C ALA A 13 -17.84 -8.20 -4.30
N LEU A 14 -17.07 -7.76 -5.31
CA LEU A 14 -15.60 -7.85 -5.25
C LEU A 14 -14.92 -6.64 -4.58
N VAL A 15 -15.65 -5.56 -4.28
CA VAL A 15 -15.07 -4.30 -3.76
C VAL A 15 -15.66 -3.85 -2.39
N LEU A 16 -16.67 -4.53 -1.83
CA LEU A 16 -17.31 -4.12 -0.56
C LEU A 16 -17.43 -5.26 0.48
N GLY A 17 -16.42 -6.11 0.59
CA GLY A 17 -16.44 -7.30 1.45
C GLY A 17 -15.72 -7.21 2.80
N ILE A 18 -15.23 -6.03 3.23
CA ILE A 18 -14.62 -5.84 4.56
C ILE A 18 -15.04 -4.48 5.16
N ALA A 19 -16.34 -4.23 5.32
CA ALA A 19 -16.84 -3.25 6.29
C ALA A 19 -18.37 -3.34 6.41
N GLY A 20 -18.86 -3.91 7.52
CA GLY A 20 -20.21 -3.65 8.04
C GLY A 20 -21.21 -4.79 7.87
N GLY A 21 -21.62 -5.41 8.98
CA GLY A 21 -22.85 -6.23 8.97
C GLY A 21 -23.05 -7.27 10.08
N LEU A 22 -22.61 -7.03 11.33
CA LEU A 22 -23.27 -7.62 12.49
C LEU A 22 -24.60 -6.88 12.73
N LEU A 23 -25.63 -7.62 13.20
CA LEU A 23 -27.06 -7.26 13.42
C LEU A 23 -27.94 -7.64 12.21
N GLY A 24 -28.60 -8.80 12.20
CA GLY A 24 -29.78 -9.14 13.02
C GLY A 24 -31.03 -8.61 12.31
N GLY A 25 -31.99 -9.37 11.79
CA GLY A 25 -32.62 -10.61 12.20
C GLY A 25 -34.12 -10.48 11.88
N LYS A 26 -34.72 -11.54 11.32
CA LYS A 26 -36.17 -11.79 11.08
C LYS A 26 -36.87 -11.14 9.88
N LEU A 27 -37.25 -12.01 8.93
CA LEU A 27 -38.55 -12.18 8.23
C LEU A 27 -38.22 -12.76 6.82
N GLY A 28 -38.73 -13.87 6.34
CA GLY A 28 -39.68 -14.86 6.81
C GLY A 28 -39.63 -16.06 5.85
N ALA A 29 -40.21 -17.16 6.28
CA ALA A 29 -40.11 -18.50 5.74
C ALA A 29 -40.34 -18.65 4.22
N GLY A 30 -39.47 -19.42 3.57
CA GLY A 30 -39.81 -20.15 2.35
C GLY A 30 -38.65 -20.35 1.38
N LYS A 31 -37.85 -21.40 1.59
CA LYS A 31 -37.28 -22.30 0.56
C LYS A 31 -36.26 -23.26 1.17
N LYS A 32 -36.71 -24.49 1.43
CA LYS A 32 -35.87 -25.61 1.90
C LYS A 32 -34.94 -26.18 0.82
N GLY A 33 -35.06 -25.74 -0.44
CA GLY A 33 -34.24 -26.24 -1.57
C GLY A 33 -32.96 -25.44 -1.86
N GLU A 34 -32.88 -24.15 -1.51
CA GLU A 34 -31.67 -23.32 -1.71
C GLU A 34 -30.60 -23.58 -0.62
N LEU A 35 -30.98 -24.17 0.52
CA LEU A 35 -30.05 -24.45 1.61
C LEU A 35 -29.13 -25.65 1.30
N GLU A 36 -29.60 -26.64 0.54
CA GLU A 36 -28.80 -27.80 0.14
C GLU A 36 -27.80 -27.47 -0.98
N SER A 37 -28.14 -26.57 -1.91
CA SER A 37 -27.19 -26.09 -2.93
C SER A 37 -26.14 -25.13 -2.36
N LEU A 38 -26.55 -24.23 -1.44
CA LEU A 38 -25.61 -23.36 -0.72
C LEU A 38 -24.64 -24.14 0.18
N SER A 39 -25.08 -25.27 0.76
CA SER A 39 -24.20 -26.19 1.51
C SER A 39 -23.16 -26.85 0.59
N GLY A 40 -23.57 -27.23 -0.63
CA GLY A 40 -22.66 -27.76 -1.66
C GLY A 40 -21.64 -26.73 -2.14
N ASP A 41 -22.07 -25.48 -2.35
CA ASP A 41 -21.21 -24.39 -2.80
C ASP A 41 -20.26 -23.91 -1.69
N LEU A 42 -20.68 -23.92 -0.42
CA LEU A 42 -19.80 -23.65 0.73
C LEU A 42 -18.74 -24.74 0.90
N ALA A 43 -19.10 -26.01 0.76
CA ALA A 43 -18.15 -27.12 0.80
C ALA A 43 -17.15 -27.07 -0.37
N ALA A 44 -17.59 -26.60 -1.55
CA ALA A 44 -16.71 -26.37 -2.70
C ALA A 44 -15.79 -25.15 -2.49
N LEU A 45 -16.26 -24.09 -1.83
CA LEU A 45 -15.47 -22.91 -1.50
C LEU A 45 -14.42 -23.20 -0.42
N GLU A 46 -14.79 -23.97 0.61
CA GLU A 46 -13.90 -24.43 1.68
C GLU A 46 -12.79 -25.34 1.12
N LYS A 47 -13.13 -26.19 0.14
CA LYS A 47 -12.15 -27.01 -0.59
C LYS A 47 -11.23 -26.17 -1.47
N ARG A 48 -11.72 -25.08 -2.07
CA ARG A 48 -10.90 -24.13 -2.88
C ARG A 48 -9.98 -23.28 -2.01
N VAL A 49 -10.42 -22.88 -0.80
CA VAL A 49 -9.59 -22.19 0.19
C VAL A 49 -8.48 -23.14 0.69
N SER A 50 -8.80 -24.39 1.02
CA SER A 50 -7.81 -25.40 1.39
C SER A 50 -6.80 -25.71 0.26
N THR A 51 -7.25 -25.73 -0.99
CA THR A 51 -6.35 -25.95 -2.16
C THR A 51 -5.49 -24.71 -2.46
N LEU A 52 -5.99 -23.50 -2.18
CA LEU A 52 -5.22 -22.26 -2.23
C LEU A 52 -4.18 -22.22 -1.11
N GLU A 53 -4.51 -22.66 0.10
CA GLU A 53 -3.57 -22.80 1.22
C GLU A 53 -2.45 -23.83 0.92
N GLU A 54 -2.78 -24.97 0.29
CA GLU A 54 -1.79 -25.95 -0.18
C GLU A 54 -0.89 -25.41 -1.30
N ARG A 55 -1.40 -24.56 -2.20
CA ARG A 55 -0.60 -23.96 -3.30
C ARG A 55 0.23 -22.76 -2.84
N ILE A 56 -0.24 -22.00 -1.85
CA ILE A 56 0.51 -20.96 -1.13
C ILE A 56 1.69 -21.62 -0.38
N SER A 57 1.52 -22.84 0.12
CA SER A 57 2.60 -23.63 0.73
C SER A 57 3.70 -24.09 -0.25
N GLY A 58 3.49 -23.96 -1.56
CA GLY A 58 4.42 -24.37 -2.62
C GLY A 58 5.22 -23.23 -3.28
N VAL A 59 4.81 -21.97 -3.09
CA VAL A 59 5.72 -20.83 -3.25
C VAL A 59 6.66 -20.90 -2.06
N ASP A 60 7.97 -20.84 -2.24
CA ASP A 60 8.94 -20.87 -1.14
C ASP A 60 8.94 -19.53 -0.38
N LEU A 61 7.75 -19.17 0.12
CA LEU A 61 7.46 -18.20 1.16
C LEU A 61 8.33 -18.47 2.37
N GLY A 62 8.83 -19.69 2.59
CA GLY A 62 9.83 -20.00 3.62
C GLY A 62 11.16 -19.25 3.39
N LYS A 63 11.61 -19.12 2.14
CA LYS A 63 12.82 -18.38 1.78
C LYS A 63 12.62 -16.86 1.82
N LEU A 64 11.46 -16.39 1.35
CA LEU A 64 11.05 -14.98 1.45
C LEU A 64 10.77 -14.56 2.92
N LEU A 65 10.17 -15.44 3.73
CA LEU A 65 10.01 -15.27 5.18
C LEU A 65 11.34 -15.39 5.91
N ALA A 66 12.29 -16.20 5.45
CA ALA A 66 13.62 -16.28 6.03
C ALA A 66 14.42 -15.01 5.74
N GLU A 67 14.35 -14.47 4.52
CA GLU A 67 14.94 -13.18 4.14
C GLU A 67 14.25 -12.00 4.84
N LEU A 68 12.92 -12.01 4.96
CA LEU A 68 12.15 -11.05 5.77
C LEU A 68 12.43 -11.20 7.27
N SER A 69 12.70 -12.42 7.76
CA SER A 69 13.10 -12.64 9.14
C SER A 69 14.52 -12.15 9.37
N GLN A 70 15.44 -12.31 8.41
CA GLN A 70 16.77 -11.71 8.45
C GLN A 70 16.72 -10.18 8.42
N LEU A 71 15.90 -9.59 7.54
CA LEU A 71 15.71 -8.13 7.47
C LEU A 71 15.02 -7.59 8.73
N ARG A 72 14.01 -8.29 9.26
CA ARG A 72 13.38 -7.96 10.54
C ARG A 72 14.37 -8.06 11.69
N ASN A 73 15.24 -9.06 11.71
CA ASN A 73 16.28 -9.21 12.72
C ASN A 73 17.34 -8.10 12.59
N ALA A 74 17.68 -7.68 11.37
CA ALA A 74 18.55 -6.53 11.13
C ALA A 74 17.91 -5.23 11.62
N VAL A 75 16.61 -5.02 11.36
CA VAL A 75 15.84 -3.88 11.86
C VAL A 75 15.71 -3.91 13.38
N SER A 76 15.44 -5.08 13.98
CA SER A 76 15.39 -5.23 15.44
C SER A 76 16.77 -5.04 16.08
N SER A 77 17.85 -5.48 15.43
CA SER A 77 19.22 -5.21 15.86
C SER A 77 19.54 -3.72 15.81
N LEU A 78 19.14 -3.03 14.73
CA LEU A 78 19.26 -1.58 14.61
C LEU A 78 18.41 -0.85 15.67
N GLN A 79 17.22 -1.35 15.98
CA GLN A 79 16.37 -0.81 17.04
C GLN A 79 16.96 -1.03 18.44
N GLU A 80 17.53 -2.21 18.71
CA GLU A 80 18.27 -2.53 19.93
C GLU A 80 19.55 -1.70 20.06
N GLU A 81 20.28 -1.47 18.97
CA GLU A 81 21.47 -0.63 18.95
C GLU A 81 21.09 0.85 19.20
N VAL A 82 20.00 1.34 18.61
CA VAL A 82 19.42 2.66 18.89
C VAL A 82 18.94 2.77 20.34
N LYS A 83 18.35 1.71 20.91
CA LYS A 83 17.93 1.67 22.31
C LYS A 83 19.12 1.59 23.27
N GLY A 84 20.15 0.81 22.93
CA GLY A 84 21.40 0.70 23.67
C GLY A 84 22.17 2.02 23.67
N LEU A 85 22.15 2.77 22.57
CA LEU A 85 22.66 4.14 22.49
C LEU A 85 21.85 5.12 23.37
N ARG A 86 20.53 4.92 23.53
CA ARG A 86 19.70 5.66 24.49
C ARG A 86 20.03 5.31 25.94
N GLU A 87 20.30 4.04 26.24
CA GLU A 87 20.58 3.56 27.60
C GLU A 87 22.02 3.88 28.05
N THR A 88 23.01 3.76 27.16
CA THR A 88 24.38 4.23 27.43
C THR A 88 24.46 5.75 27.56
N GLY A 89 23.60 6.50 26.84
CA GLY A 89 23.38 7.93 27.08
C GLY A 89 22.72 8.26 28.42
N ALA A 90 22.01 7.31 29.05
CA ALA A 90 21.31 7.49 30.32
C ALA A 90 22.12 7.06 31.56
N THR A 91 23.18 6.24 31.40
CA THR A 91 24.02 5.77 32.52
C THR A 91 25.28 6.60 32.79
N GLY A 92 25.57 7.60 31.97
CA GLY A 92 26.68 8.53 32.16
C GLY A 92 26.33 9.74 33.05
N GLY A 93 26.34 9.56 34.37
CA GLY A 93 26.55 10.67 35.32
C GLY A 93 25.32 11.13 36.13
N LYS A 94 25.12 10.52 37.30
CA LYS A 94 24.46 11.21 38.42
C LYS A 94 25.38 12.31 38.92
N ALA A 95 25.10 13.56 38.56
CA ALA A 95 25.58 14.74 39.27
C ALA A 95 24.36 15.49 39.88
N PRO A 96 24.50 16.08 41.08
CA PRO A 96 23.38 16.64 41.82
C PRO A 96 22.82 17.88 41.12
N VAL A 97 21.50 18.01 41.13
CA VAL A 97 20.76 19.19 40.66
C VAL A 97 21.21 20.39 41.51
N GLN A 98 22.11 21.20 40.96
CA GLN A 98 22.36 22.56 41.42
C GLN A 98 21.49 23.49 40.59
N THR A 99 20.48 24.07 41.24
CA THR A 99 19.79 25.27 40.79
C THR A 99 20.79 26.43 40.82
N GLY A 100 21.40 26.73 39.68
CA GLY A 100 22.34 27.84 39.56
C GLY A 100 23.34 27.66 38.43
N GLY A 101 22.88 27.83 37.19
CA GLY A 101 23.74 27.80 36.00
C GLY A 101 22.86 27.70 34.76
N THR A 102 23.01 28.63 33.84
CA THR A 102 22.22 28.80 32.60
C THR A 102 22.20 27.49 31.80
N ALA A 103 21.17 26.66 32.02
CA ALA A 103 20.98 25.43 31.28
C ALA A 103 20.54 25.79 29.86
N ALA A 104 21.37 25.45 28.87
CA ALA A 104 20.94 25.44 27.48
C ALA A 104 19.68 24.56 27.42
N GLY A 105 18.52 25.18 27.12
CA GLY A 105 17.24 24.48 27.08
C GLY A 105 17.30 23.29 26.15
N ILE A 106 16.72 22.16 26.57
CA ILE A 106 16.59 20.97 25.72
C ILE A 106 15.83 21.39 24.46
N ARG A 107 16.49 21.33 23.31
CA ARG A 107 15.86 21.67 22.02
C ARG A 107 15.12 20.46 21.49
N LEU A 108 13.83 20.66 21.20
CA LEU A 108 12.93 19.64 20.68
C LEU A 108 12.65 19.91 19.20
N ALA A 109 12.57 18.85 18.41
CA ALA A 109 12.18 18.89 17.02
C ALA A 109 11.04 17.91 16.74
N SER A 110 10.19 18.22 15.77
CA SER A 110 9.16 17.31 15.25
C SER A 110 9.36 17.04 13.76
N VAL A 111 8.87 15.90 13.29
CA VAL A 111 8.79 15.59 11.86
C VAL A 111 7.50 14.86 11.55
N ASP A 112 6.84 15.26 10.47
CA ASP A 112 5.66 14.60 9.93
C ASP A 112 6.05 13.68 8.77
N LEU A 113 6.34 12.42 9.09
CA LEU A 113 6.78 11.44 8.09
C LEU A 113 5.64 11.00 7.17
N GLU A 114 4.40 11.01 7.65
CA GLU A 114 3.22 10.64 6.88
C GLU A 114 2.85 11.72 5.88
N ALA A 115 2.94 13.00 6.24
CA ALA A 115 2.78 14.10 5.31
C ALA A 115 3.85 14.05 4.20
N LEU A 116 5.11 13.78 4.55
CA LEU A 116 6.18 13.60 3.56
C LEU A 116 5.92 12.40 2.63
N LEU A 117 5.48 11.27 3.19
CA LEU A 117 5.17 10.08 2.41
C LEU A 117 3.99 10.34 1.47
N SER A 118 2.94 10.95 2.02
CA SER A 118 1.78 11.37 1.25
C SER A 118 2.23 12.27 0.11
N ASP A 119 3.01 13.32 0.35
CA ASP A 119 3.50 14.23 -0.68
C ASP A 119 4.28 13.53 -1.81
N VAL A 120 5.17 12.59 -1.50
CA VAL A 120 5.92 11.81 -2.52
C VAL A 120 4.98 10.90 -3.31
N LEU A 121 3.98 10.33 -2.64
CA LEU A 121 3.01 9.45 -3.26
C LEU A 121 1.87 10.22 -3.93
N LEU A 122 1.55 11.47 -3.57
CA LEU A 122 0.32 12.21 -3.89
C LEU A 122 0.05 12.45 -5.39
N PRO A 123 1.06 12.72 -6.25
CA PRO A 123 0.83 12.84 -7.70
C PRO A 123 0.12 11.60 -8.29
N SER A 124 0.17 10.46 -7.60
CA SER A 124 -0.57 9.24 -7.90
C SER A 124 -2.09 9.35 -7.91
N THR A 125 -2.64 10.22 -7.08
CA THR A 125 -4.03 10.11 -6.66
C THR A 125 -4.97 10.64 -7.71
N GLN A 126 -4.56 11.63 -8.52
CA GLN A 126 -5.47 12.28 -9.45
C GLN A 126 -5.77 11.42 -10.69
N ALA A 127 -4.76 10.83 -11.34
CA ALA A 127 -4.97 9.93 -12.48
C ALA A 127 -5.73 8.66 -12.07
N ALA A 128 -5.38 8.08 -10.92
CA ALA A 128 -6.09 6.94 -10.36
C ALA A 128 -7.54 7.30 -9.98
N LYS A 129 -7.78 8.50 -9.43
CA LYS A 129 -9.11 9.00 -9.09
C LYS A 129 -9.96 9.26 -10.33
N MET A 130 -9.40 9.85 -11.38
CA MET A 130 -10.12 10.01 -12.66
C MET A 130 -10.55 8.65 -13.21
N LYS A 131 -9.68 7.64 -13.17
CA LYS A 131 -10.04 6.27 -13.57
C LYS A 131 -11.09 5.63 -12.66
N GLN A 132 -11.06 5.92 -11.37
CA GLN A 132 -12.09 5.48 -10.43
C GLN A 132 -13.45 6.13 -10.75
N GLU A 133 -13.47 7.42 -11.05
CA GLU A 133 -14.66 8.15 -11.48
C GLU A 133 -15.20 7.58 -12.81
N GLU A 134 -14.32 7.30 -13.78
CA GLU A 134 -14.70 6.63 -15.04
C GLU A 134 -15.36 5.26 -14.80
N MET A 135 -14.85 4.47 -13.85
CA MET A 135 -15.45 3.18 -13.48
C MET A 135 -16.83 3.33 -12.82
N ASP A 136 -17.00 4.36 -11.97
CA ASP A 136 -18.28 4.66 -11.33
C ASP A 136 -19.33 5.15 -12.34
N ASP A 137 -18.92 5.99 -13.30
CA ASP A 137 -19.75 6.45 -14.41
C ASP A 137 -20.15 5.27 -15.32
N LEU A 138 -19.20 4.39 -15.65
CA LEU A 138 -19.46 3.18 -16.43
C LEU A 138 -20.50 2.29 -15.73
N ARG A 139 -20.38 2.10 -14.42
CA ARG A 139 -21.35 1.34 -13.61
C ARG A 139 -22.72 1.99 -13.62
N SER A 140 -22.78 3.32 -13.52
CA SER A 140 -24.03 4.08 -13.60
C SER A 140 -24.71 3.87 -14.96
N HIS A 141 -23.97 4.00 -16.06
CA HIS A 141 -24.50 3.78 -17.41
C HIS A 141 -25.05 2.36 -17.63
N TYR A 142 -24.42 1.34 -17.05
CA TYR A 142 -24.93 -0.03 -17.10
C TYR A 142 -26.24 -0.18 -16.30
N GLN A 143 -26.29 0.37 -15.09
CA GLN A 143 -27.49 0.33 -14.24
C GLN A 143 -28.68 1.08 -14.86
N GLU A 144 -28.40 2.15 -15.61
CA GLU A 144 -29.38 2.92 -16.38
C GLU A 144 -29.80 2.22 -17.69
N GLY A 145 -29.16 1.11 -18.06
CA GLY A 145 -29.41 0.38 -19.30
C GLY A 145 -28.94 1.11 -20.57
N LYS A 146 -28.03 2.10 -20.44
CA LYS A 146 -27.44 2.83 -21.57
C LYS A 146 -26.39 2.01 -22.32
N ILE A 147 -25.80 1.01 -21.65
CA ILE A 147 -24.85 0.06 -22.22
C ILE A 147 -25.28 -1.37 -21.88
N ASP A 148 -24.96 -2.30 -22.76
CA ASP A 148 -25.18 -3.73 -22.53
C ASP A 148 -24.09 -4.35 -21.63
N GLU A 149 -24.33 -5.58 -21.19
CA GLU A 149 -23.43 -6.30 -20.27
C GLU A 149 -22.05 -6.60 -20.89
N GLU A 150 -22.00 -6.90 -22.19
CA GLU A 150 -20.75 -7.23 -22.88
C GLU A 150 -19.88 -5.97 -22.99
N THR A 151 -20.49 -4.85 -23.38
CA THR A 151 -19.85 -3.53 -23.40
C THR A 151 -19.37 -3.13 -22.00
N TYR A 152 -20.21 -3.29 -20.96
CA TYR A 152 -19.84 -2.99 -19.59
C TYR A 152 -18.62 -3.80 -19.13
N LYS A 153 -18.63 -5.12 -19.33
CA LYS A 153 -17.52 -6.01 -18.94
C LYS A 153 -16.22 -5.63 -19.64
N ARG A 154 -16.26 -5.39 -20.95
CA ARG A 154 -15.06 -5.02 -21.72
C ARG A 154 -14.46 -3.71 -21.24
N GLU A 155 -15.28 -2.66 -21.11
CA GLU A 155 -14.78 -1.35 -20.67
C GLU A 155 -14.30 -1.39 -19.21
N LEU A 156 -14.96 -2.17 -18.34
CA LEU A 156 -14.53 -2.32 -16.94
C LEU A 156 -13.15 -2.97 -16.86
N LEU A 157 -12.95 -4.12 -17.53
CA LEU A 157 -11.65 -4.81 -17.52
C LEU A 157 -10.54 -3.92 -18.09
N LYS A 158 -10.84 -3.14 -19.13
CA LYS A 158 -9.91 -2.17 -19.70
C LYS A 158 -9.54 -1.10 -18.68
N LEU A 159 -10.51 -0.48 -18.01
CA LEU A 159 -10.25 0.54 -16.99
C LEU A 159 -9.48 0.00 -15.79
N GLU A 160 -9.77 -1.24 -15.37
CA GLU A 160 -9.03 -1.92 -14.29
C GLU A 160 -7.55 -2.13 -14.66
N VAL A 161 -7.25 -2.58 -15.88
CA VAL A 161 -5.87 -2.72 -16.36
C VAL A 161 -5.20 -1.36 -16.57
N GLU A 162 -5.94 -0.33 -16.98
CA GLU A 162 -5.39 1.04 -17.12
C GLU A 162 -4.97 1.60 -15.77
N LEU A 163 -5.78 1.36 -14.72
CA LEU A 163 -5.42 1.71 -13.36
C LEU A 163 -4.15 0.97 -12.91
N LEU A 164 -4.00 -0.29 -13.30
CA LEU A 164 -2.85 -1.12 -12.99
C LEU A 164 -1.56 -0.58 -13.65
N ASP A 165 -1.62 -0.23 -14.93
CA ASP A 165 -0.53 0.41 -15.68
C ASP A 165 -0.09 1.73 -15.05
N ILE A 166 -1.06 2.58 -14.67
CA ILE A 166 -0.78 3.85 -13.98
C ILE A 166 -0.05 3.61 -12.65
N LYS A 167 -0.40 2.56 -11.91
CA LYS A 167 0.26 2.21 -10.64
C LYS A 167 1.69 1.74 -10.88
N LEU A 168 1.91 0.83 -11.84
CA LEU A 168 3.21 0.27 -12.16
C LEU A 168 4.21 1.34 -12.61
N ARG A 169 3.85 2.11 -13.65
CA ARG A 169 4.74 3.16 -14.21
C ARG A 169 5.21 4.14 -13.15
N ARG A 170 4.31 4.47 -12.21
CA ARG A 170 4.63 5.34 -11.08
C ARG A 170 5.58 4.69 -10.09
N GLN A 171 5.37 3.43 -9.74
CA GLN A 171 6.27 2.72 -8.83
C GLN A 171 7.68 2.62 -9.42
N LEU A 172 7.78 2.36 -10.73
CA LEU A 172 9.05 2.39 -11.45
C LEU A 172 9.68 3.79 -11.47
N ASP A 173 8.91 4.84 -11.74
CA ASP A 173 9.40 6.22 -11.68
C ASP A 173 9.89 6.61 -10.28
N LEU A 174 9.20 6.19 -9.23
CA LEU A 174 9.64 6.39 -7.85
C LEU A 174 10.95 5.65 -7.55
N ILE A 175 11.07 4.40 -8.01
CA ILE A 175 12.32 3.62 -7.88
C ILE A 175 13.47 4.34 -8.61
N HIS A 176 13.25 4.81 -9.84
CA HIS A 176 14.26 5.58 -10.58
C HIS A 176 14.70 6.84 -9.84
N ARG A 177 13.75 7.59 -9.27
CA ARG A 177 14.06 8.78 -8.46
C ARG A 177 14.85 8.43 -7.21
N MET A 178 14.49 7.34 -6.51
CA MET A 178 15.26 6.84 -5.38
C MET A 178 16.67 6.42 -5.79
N ILE A 179 16.84 5.67 -6.88
CA ILE A 179 18.16 5.25 -7.40
C ILE A 179 19.03 6.45 -7.73
N SER A 180 18.44 7.46 -8.38
CA SER A 180 19.13 8.68 -8.81
C SER A 180 19.57 9.53 -7.64
N SER A 181 18.87 9.44 -6.51
CA SER A 181 19.13 10.28 -5.35
C SER A 181 20.38 9.87 -4.58
N GLU A 182 21.18 10.87 -4.17
CA GLU A 182 22.38 10.64 -3.38
C GLU A 182 22.05 10.08 -1.99
N GLU A 183 20.92 10.49 -1.43
CA GLU A 183 20.50 10.08 -0.11
C GLU A 183 20.28 8.56 -0.05
N PHE A 184 19.85 7.90 -1.14
CA PHE A 184 19.62 6.45 -1.22
C PHE A 184 20.82 5.65 -1.74
N SER A 185 22.01 6.26 -1.79
CA SER A 185 23.22 5.60 -2.30
C SER A 185 23.57 4.29 -1.58
N ASP A 186 23.18 4.14 -0.31
CA ASP A 186 23.37 2.96 0.52
C ASP A 186 22.53 1.75 0.08
N ILE A 187 21.35 1.99 -0.51
CA ILE A 187 20.43 0.93 -0.98
C ILE A 187 20.26 0.89 -2.50
N ARG A 188 21.04 1.69 -3.24
CA ARG A 188 20.95 1.80 -4.70
C ARG A 188 21.04 0.45 -5.41
N GLY A 189 21.93 -0.43 -4.95
CA GLY A 189 22.08 -1.77 -5.53
C GLY A 189 20.83 -2.64 -5.39
N ASP A 190 20.17 -2.57 -4.23
CA ASP A 190 18.92 -3.30 -3.98
C ASP A 190 17.76 -2.72 -4.81
N LEU A 191 17.70 -1.40 -4.94
CA LEU A 191 16.72 -0.71 -5.78
C LEU A 191 16.88 -1.03 -7.27
N SER A 192 18.12 -1.11 -7.79
CA SER A 192 18.35 -1.52 -9.18
C SER A 192 17.96 -2.97 -9.43
N GLN A 193 18.24 -3.89 -8.50
CA GLN A 193 17.75 -5.27 -8.62
C GLN A 193 16.23 -5.36 -8.56
N LEU A 194 15.58 -4.48 -7.78
CA LEU A 194 14.13 -4.39 -7.71
C LEU A 194 13.56 -3.88 -9.03
N GLU A 195 14.15 -2.83 -9.62
CA GLU A 195 13.82 -2.31 -10.94
C GLU A 195 13.90 -3.41 -12.01
N ASP A 196 15.03 -4.12 -12.10
CA ASP A 196 15.25 -5.22 -13.06
C ASP A 196 14.17 -6.32 -12.97
N LYS A 197 13.61 -6.56 -11.78
CA LYS A 197 12.55 -7.55 -11.55
C LYS A 197 11.17 -7.03 -11.91
N ILE A 198 10.95 -5.72 -11.82
CA ILE A 198 9.65 -5.09 -12.06
C ILE A 198 9.48 -4.68 -13.52
N SER A 199 10.56 -4.28 -14.22
CA SER A 199 10.48 -3.88 -15.63
C SER A 199 9.77 -4.90 -16.53
N PRO A 200 9.99 -6.23 -16.41
CA PRO A 200 9.24 -7.22 -17.21
C PRO A 200 7.72 -7.19 -16.99
N LEU A 201 7.25 -6.69 -15.84
CA LEU A 201 5.82 -6.60 -15.53
C LEU A 201 5.13 -5.52 -16.38
N GLU A 202 5.87 -4.56 -16.95
CA GLU A 202 5.30 -3.60 -17.90
C GLU A 202 4.77 -4.31 -19.15
N ASP A 203 5.54 -5.28 -19.66
CA ASP A 203 5.12 -6.09 -20.81
C ASP A 203 3.89 -6.96 -20.48
N GLU A 204 3.81 -7.46 -19.24
CA GLU A 204 2.65 -8.25 -18.78
C GLU A 204 1.38 -7.40 -18.67
N VAL A 205 1.47 -6.21 -18.09
CA VAL A 205 0.36 -5.26 -18.00
C VAL A 205 -0.06 -4.79 -19.39
N GLN A 206 0.89 -4.49 -20.27
CA GLN A 206 0.62 -4.11 -21.66
C GLN A 206 -0.09 -5.25 -22.43
N SER A 207 0.32 -6.50 -22.20
CA SER A 207 -0.35 -7.69 -22.76
C SER A 207 -1.79 -7.83 -22.26
N LEU A 208 -2.05 -7.61 -20.96
CA LEU A 208 -3.42 -7.58 -20.44
C LEU A 208 -4.23 -6.42 -21.03
N MET A 209 -3.61 -5.26 -21.22
CA MET A 209 -4.26 -4.09 -21.80
C MET A 209 -4.79 -4.39 -23.20
N GLU A 210 -3.94 -4.97 -24.06
CA GLU A 210 -4.33 -5.34 -25.42
C GLU A 210 -5.42 -6.41 -25.44
N GLN A 211 -5.37 -7.39 -24.53
CA GLN A 211 -6.43 -8.37 -24.37
C GLN A 211 -7.76 -7.76 -23.93
N ALA A 212 -7.72 -6.81 -22.98
CA ALA A 212 -8.92 -6.11 -22.51
C ALA A 212 -9.55 -5.25 -23.63
N LYS A 213 -8.73 -4.51 -24.39
CA LYS A 213 -9.18 -3.71 -25.54
C LYS A 213 -9.85 -4.55 -26.63
N GLN A 214 -9.30 -5.73 -26.92
CA GLN A 214 -9.84 -6.65 -27.93
C GLN A 214 -11.09 -7.39 -27.48
N GLY A 215 -11.42 -7.34 -26.18
CA GLY A 215 -12.44 -8.16 -25.56
C GLY A 215 -11.89 -9.53 -25.21
N VAL A 216 -11.91 -9.85 -23.92
CA VAL A 216 -11.44 -11.14 -23.42
C VAL A 216 -12.50 -12.19 -23.70
N LYS A 217 -12.16 -13.19 -24.54
CA LYS A 217 -13.04 -14.33 -24.81
C LYS A 217 -13.29 -15.12 -23.53
N GLU A 218 -14.49 -15.67 -23.39
CA GLU A 218 -14.90 -16.46 -22.20
C GLU A 218 -13.89 -17.58 -21.87
N GLU A 219 -13.39 -18.28 -22.89
CA GLU A 219 -12.40 -19.35 -22.76
C GLU A 219 -11.02 -18.91 -22.23
N LYS A 220 -10.73 -17.60 -22.28
CA LYS A 220 -9.48 -17.00 -21.77
C LYS A 220 -9.69 -16.10 -20.56
N LEU A 221 -10.94 -15.94 -20.13
CA LEU A 221 -11.30 -15.02 -19.04
C LEU A 221 -10.64 -15.42 -17.71
N GLN A 222 -10.56 -16.72 -17.43
CA GLN A 222 -9.90 -17.20 -16.22
C GLN A 222 -8.40 -16.92 -16.21
N ASP A 223 -7.73 -17.12 -17.34
CA ASP A 223 -6.30 -16.83 -17.48
C ASP A 223 -6.02 -15.33 -17.35
N PHE A 224 -6.87 -14.50 -17.96
CA PHE A 224 -6.80 -13.05 -17.84
C PHE A 224 -6.94 -12.60 -16.39
N LEU A 225 -7.98 -13.06 -15.69
CA LEU A 225 -8.24 -12.69 -14.30
C LEU A 225 -7.16 -13.21 -13.35
N GLY A 226 -6.62 -14.40 -13.60
CA GLY A 226 -5.50 -14.95 -12.84
C GLY A 226 -4.26 -14.06 -12.93
N LYS A 227 -3.86 -13.70 -14.15
CA LYS A 227 -2.72 -12.78 -14.39
C LYS A 227 -2.94 -11.40 -13.80
N TYR A 228 -4.15 -10.85 -13.94
CA TYR A 228 -4.51 -9.57 -13.34
C TYR A 228 -4.38 -9.59 -11.82
N GLN A 229 -4.88 -10.63 -11.15
CA GLN A 229 -4.79 -10.77 -9.69
C GLN A 229 -3.35 -10.96 -9.21
N GLU A 230 -2.54 -11.70 -9.95
CA GLU A 230 -1.11 -11.88 -9.67
C GLU A 230 -0.39 -10.53 -9.71
N LEU A 231 -0.53 -9.77 -10.79
CA LEU A 231 0.08 -8.45 -10.94
C LEU A 231 -0.41 -7.47 -9.88
N TYR A 232 -1.71 -7.47 -9.59
CA TYR A 232 -2.28 -6.64 -8.53
C TYR A 232 -1.62 -6.93 -7.17
N THR A 233 -1.42 -8.21 -6.85
CA THR A 233 -0.78 -8.65 -5.59
C THR A 233 0.68 -8.19 -5.53
N ILE A 234 1.42 -8.37 -6.63
CA ILE A 234 2.82 -7.94 -6.74
C ILE A 234 2.92 -6.42 -6.53
N PHE A 235 2.06 -5.63 -7.18
CA PHE A 235 2.12 -4.17 -7.05
C PHE A 235 1.70 -3.68 -5.67
N HIS A 236 0.78 -4.36 -4.99
CA HIS A 236 0.45 -4.02 -3.60
C HIS A 236 1.63 -4.29 -2.66
N GLN A 237 2.32 -5.41 -2.82
CA GLN A 237 3.52 -5.73 -2.04
C GLN A 237 4.65 -4.72 -2.32
N LEU A 238 4.83 -4.35 -3.59
CA LEU A 238 5.79 -3.34 -3.99
C LEU A 238 5.48 -1.97 -3.36
N GLU A 239 4.22 -1.55 -3.36
CA GLU A 239 3.78 -0.30 -2.73
C GLU A 239 4.11 -0.26 -1.24
N GLN A 240 3.84 -1.35 -0.52
CA GLN A 240 4.16 -1.49 0.90
C GLN A 240 5.67 -1.42 1.14
N LEU A 241 6.46 -2.12 0.34
CA LEU A 241 7.92 -2.12 0.45
C LEU A 241 8.50 -0.73 0.21
N LEU A 242 8.08 -0.05 -0.87
CA LEU A 242 8.53 1.30 -1.20
C LEU A 242 8.14 2.29 -0.10
N SER A 243 6.90 2.22 0.39
CA SER A 243 6.43 3.08 1.48
C SER A 243 7.25 2.90 2.75
N GLN A 244 7.54 1.66 3.15
CA GLN A 244 8.37 1.37 4.32
C GLN A 244 9.81 1.84 4.14
N THR A 245 10.38 1.65 2.96
CA THR A 245 11.75 2.06 2.62
C THR A 245 11.87 3.59 2.68
N ILE A 246 10.92 4.31 2.09
CA ILE A 246 10.88 5.77 2.08
C ILE A 246 10.69 6.30 3.51
N LEU A 247 9.75 5.75 4.28
CA LEU A 247 9.54 6.15 5.68
C LEU A 247 10.79 5.95 6.54
N ALA A 248 11.47 4.82 6.39
CA ALA A 248 12.73 4.56 7.09
C ALA A 248 13.79 5.60 6.71
N LYS A 249 13.88 5.95 5.42
CA LYS A 249 14.83 6.95 4.95
C LYS A 249 14.51 8.36 5.45
N PHE A 250 13.23 8.76 5.45
CA PHE A 250 12.80 10.02 6.04
C PHE A 250 13.17 10.10 7.53
N ALA A 251 12.95 9.02 8.28
CA ALA A 251 13.30 8.97 9.69
C ALA A 251 14.83 9.10 9.90
N GLN A 252 15.64 8.41 9.08
CA GLN A 252 17.10 8.49 9.13
C GLN A 252 17.58 9.93 8.84
N ILE A 253 17.06 10.56 7.79
CA ILE A 253 17.45 11.92 7.39
C ILE A 253 16.98 12.95 8.42
N ALA A 254 15.76 12.81 8.95
CA ALA A 254 15.26 13.66 10.02
C ALA A 254 16.14 13.56 11.27
N ALA A 255 16.57 12.36 11.66
CA ALA A 255 17.48 12.15 12.77
C ALA A 255 18.87 12.76 12.53
N GLN A 256 19.39 12.67 11.29
CA GLN A 256 20.64 13.30 10.91
C GLN A 256 20.56 14.83 10.99
N ILE A 257 19.51 15.43 10.41
CA ILE A 257 19.27 16.88 10.49
C ILE A 257 19.10 17.33 11.94
N ALA A 258 18.38 16.55 12.74
CA ALA A 258 18.19 16.83 14.16
C ALA A 258 19.55 16.88 14.90
N LYS A 259 20.43 15.91 14.65
CA LYS A 259 21.77 15.86 15.21
C LYS A 259 22.66 17.02 14.74
N GLU A 260 22.67 17.31 13.44
CA GLU A 260 23.44 18.40 12.84
C GLU A 260 23.04 19.79 13.41
N ARG A 261 21.75 19.96 13.72
CA ARG A 261 21.20 21.21 14.28
C ARG A 261 21.19 21.26 15.81
N GLY A 262 21.71 20.23 16.48
CA GLY A 262 21.86 20.19 17.93
C GLY A 262 20.55 19.98 18.71
N TYR A 263 19.56 19.31 18.12
CA TYR A 263 18.35 18.88 18.84
C TYR A 263 18.66 17.67 19.71
N ALA A 264 18.09 17.66 20.90
CA ALA A 264 18.23 16.56 21.85
C ALA A 264 17.18 15.47 21.65
N VAL A 265 16.00 15.85 21.14
CA VAL A 265 14.86 14.94 20.92
C VAL A 265 14.21 15.26 19.59
N LEU A 266 13.94 14.20 18.80
CA LEU A 266 13.11 14.24 17.61
C LEU A 266 11.84 13.45 17.87
N ILE A 267 10.69 14.07 17.60
CA ILE A 267 9.35 13.51 17.81
C ILE A 267 8.71 13.26 16.44
N ARG A 268 8.14 12.07 16.25
CA ARG A 268 7.24 11.83 15.11
C ARG A 268 5.87 12.36 15.47
N VAL A 269 5.29 13.20 14.62
CA VAL A 269 3.97 13.81 14.87
C VAL A 269 2.91 12.73 15.12
N GLN A 270 2.97 11.62 14.39
CA GLN A 270 2.04 10.48 14.51
C GLN A 270 2.03 9.83 15.90
N ASP A 271 3.13 9.89 16.65
CA ASP A 271 3.23 9.27 17.98
C ASP A 271 2.92 10.27 19.12
N ALA A 272 2.76 11.55 18.80
CA ALA A 272 2.57 12.59 19.80
C ALA A 272 1.08 12.78 20.11
N LEU A 273 0.73 12.72 21.41
CA LEU A 273 -0.62 13.08 21.84
C LEU A 273 -0.91 14.58 21.71
N TYR A 274 0.14 15.40 21.84
CA TYR A 274 0.09 16.85 21.71
C TYR A 274 1.47 17.40 21.40
N VAL A 275 1.56 18.33 20.44
CA VAL A 275 2.78 19.08 20.12
C VAL A 275 2.43 20.56 20.18
N ASP A 276 3.12 21.32 21.03
CA ASP A 276 3.04 22.78 21.03
C ASP A 276 4.00 23.31 19.95
N PRO A 277 3.50 23.89 18.84
CA PRO A 277 4.33 24.37 17.74
C PRO A 277 5.22 25.56 18.13
N SER A 278 5.01 26.19 19.28
CA SER A 278 5.87 27.27 19.79
C SER A 278 7.12 26.76 20.53
N GLN A 279 7.15 25.47 20.89
CA GLN A 279 8.21 24.84 21.69
C GLN A 279 9.01 23.79 20.90
N VAL A 280 8.57 23.46 19.69
CA VAL A 280 9.13 22.38 18.88
C VAL A 280 9.37 22.88 17.46
N ASP A 281 10.60 22.76 17.00
CA ASP A 281 10.97 23.15 15.63
C ASP A 281 10.55 22.03 14.65
N ASP A 282 9.78 22.39 13.62
CA ASP A 282 9.37 21.44 12.57
C ASP A 282 10.50 21.20 11.56
N LEU A 283 10.96 19.95 11.47
CA LEU A 283 11.99 19.52 10.52
C LEU A 283 11.41 19.01 9.20
N THR A 284 10.09 18.88 9.07
CA THR A 284 9.43 18.41 7.85
C THR A 284 9.91 19.15 6.59
N PRO A 285 9.98 20.50 6.57
CA PRO A 285 10.49 21.24 5.41
C PRO A 285 11.98 20.97 5.13
N ALA A 286 12.78 20.76 6.17
CA ALA A 286 14.20 20.48 6.04
C ALA A 286 14.47 19.09 5.46
N VAL A 287 13.66 18.09 5.83
CA VAL A 287 13.70 16.75 5.24
C VAL A 287 13.28 16.81 3.76
N LYS A 288 12.21 17.56 3.45
CA LYS A 288 11.74 17.75 2.07
C LYS A 288 12.80 18.39 1.18
N GLU A 289 13.48 19.43 1.66
CA GLU A 289 14.56 20.08 0.91
C GLU A 289 15.73 19.13 0.62
N ARG A 290 16.10 18.29 1.60
CA ARG A 290 17.19 17.32 1.45
C ARG A 290 16.84 16.19 0.47
N LEU A 291 15.55 15.87 0.35
CA LEU A 291 15.03 14.82 -0.54
C LEU A 291 14.25 15.38 -1.71
N LYS A 292 14.55 16.61 -2.15
CA LYS A 292 13.81 17.31 -3.20
C LYS A 292 13.69 16.53 -4.51
N GLU A 293 14.57 15.57 -4.78
CA GLU A 293 14.52 14.71 -5.97
C GLU A 293 13.37 13.69 -5.93
N LEU A 294 12.79 13.43 -4.75
CA LEU A 294 11.60 12.58 -4.60
C LEU A 294 10.28 13.34 -4.78
N PHE A 295 10.28 14.67 -4.68
CA PHE A 295 9.09 15.53 -4.70
C PHE A 295 8.94 16.23 -6.05
#